data_AF-A0A971MFQ7-F1
#
_entry.id   AF-A0A971MFQ7-F1
#
_cell.length_a   1.000
_cell.length_b   1.000
_cell.length_c   1.000
_cell.angle_alpha   90.00
_cell.angle_beta   90.00
_cell.angle_gamma   90.00
#
_symmetry.space_group_name_H-M   'P 1'
#
loop_
_entity.id
_entity.type
_entity.pdbx_description
1 polymer ?
#
loop_
_entity_poly.entity_id
_entity_poly.type
_entity_poly.pdbx_seq_one_letter_code
_entity_poly.pdbx_strand_id
1 'polypeptide(L)'
;MKKKIIIVGLLSLIFLSGCWDKVEIDQRIFVSTIGVDLHEESGMKKYMVTYEYPNINAIGKNATEDQKVYVHSTPASSIFQAGRELSTQVPFPFYYKHLKVLILGEKLLNEEKMVRQVIDELNRDTKVNKNIQILAAEGKVSDIINANVIRAQTTDGVLYSTVKNNRTSGKYTAQTLTGLISALDFAGATVIPRVTVEGDRYSVSGGCLLKNYKHVAWLDEKENRGLSFVRGQVE
;
A
#
# COMPACT_ATOMS: atom_id res chain seq x y z
N MET A 1 -16.58 -28.16 -54.35
CA MET A 1 -17.05 -27.73 -53.01
C MET A 1 -16.16 -28.24 -51.87
N LYS A 2 -15.81 -29.53 -51.82
CA LYS A 2 -14.91 -30.12 -50.79
C LYS A 2 -13.56 -29.39 -50.62
N LYS A 3 -12.88 -29.00 -51.71
CA LYS A 3 -11.61 -28.25 -51.64
C LYS A 3 -11.75 -26.86 -50.99
N LYS A 4 -12.87 -26.16 -51.21
CA LYS A 4 -13.11 -24.83 -50.61
C LYS A 4 -13.35 -24.93 -49.10
N ILE A 5 -14.05 -25.98 -48.65
CA ILE A 5 -14.28 -26.25 -47.23
C ILE A 5 -12.96 -26.57 -46.50
N ILE A 6 -12.07 -27.35 -47.14
CA ILE A 6 -10.73 -27.65 -46.58
C ILE A 6 -9.88 -26.38 -46.46
N ILE A 7 -9.92 -25.49 -47.47
CA ILE A 7 -9.17 -24.23 -47.44
C ILE A 7 -9.71 -23.29 -46.35
N VAL A 8 -11.03 -23.20 -46.17
CA VAL A 8 -11.65 -22.40 -45.10
C VAL A 8 -11.32 -22.99 -43.71
N GLY A 9 -11.32 -24.31 -43.57
CA GLY A 9 -10.88 -24.98 -42.35
C GLY A 9 -9.40 -24.72 -42.02
N LEU A 10 -8.52 -24.76 -43.02
CA LEU A 10 -7.10 -24.47 -42.84
C LEU A 10 -6.83 -22.99 -42.51
N LEU A 11 -7.62 -22.08 -43.10
CA LEU A 11 -7.54 -20.65 -42.82
C LEU A 11 -8.01 -20.32 -41.39
N SER A 12 -8.96 -21.09 -40.84
CA SER A 12 -9.44 -20.91 -39.46
C SER A 12 -8.37 -21.23 -38.41
N LEU A 13 -7.42 -22.13 -38.71
CA LEU A 13 -6.31 -22.47 -37.80
C LEU A 13 -5.36 -21.29 -37.53
N ILE A 14 -5.28 -20.32 -38.46
CA ILE A 14 -4.47 -19.10 -38.30
C ILE A 14 -5.10 -18.18 -37.25
N PHE A 15 -6.42 -18.26 -37.04
CA PHE A 15 -7.15 -17.49 -36.02
C PHE A 15 -7.22 -18.20 -34.65
N LEU A 16 -6.66 -19.42 -34.53
CA LEU A 16 -6.54 -20.15 -33.26
C LEU A 16 -5.21 -19.89 -32.54
N SER A 17 -4.41 -18.90 -32.96
CA SER A 17 -3.26 -18.45 -32.18
C SER A 17 -3.76 -17.75 -30.90
N GLY A 18 -3.93 -18.52 -29.83
CA GLY A 18 -4.24 -18.01 -28.50
C GLY A 18 -3.14 -17.06 -28.00
N CYS A 19 -3.52 -16.14 -27.09
CA CYS A 19 -2.67 -15.07 -26.59
C CYS A 19 -1.33 -15.58 -26.03
N TRP A 20 -0.24 -15.21 -26.71
CA TRP A 20 1.14 -15.57 -26.34
C TRP A 20 1.64 -14.86 -25.07
N ASP A 21 0.94 -13.80 -24.63
CA ASP A 21 1.37 -12.91 -23.54
C ASP A 21 0.67 -13.22 -22.21
N LYS A 22 0.58 -14.51 -21.86
CA LYS A 22 0.05 -14.93 -20.56
C LYS A 22 1.18 -14.91 -19.53
N VAL A 23 1.23 -13.83 -18.74
CA VAL A 23 2.05 -13.81 -17.52
C VAL A 23 1.29 -14.55 -16.42
N GLU A 24 1.90 -15.58 -15.87
CA GLU A 24 1.29 -16.42 -14.83
C GLU A 24 1.21 -15.68 -13.49
N ILE A 25 0.25 -16.08 -12.65
CA ILE A 25 -0.05 -15.39 -11.39
C ILE A 25 1.08 -15.56 -10.36
N ASP A 26 1.76 -16.69 -10.38
CA ASP A 26 2.89 -17.06 -9.55
C ASP A 26 4.21 -16.39 -9.98
N GLN A 27 4.28 -15.83 -11.18
CA GLN A 27 5.44 -15.08 -11.69
C GLN A 27 5.44 -13.59 -11.28
N ARG A 28 4.73 -13.23 -10.21
CA ARG A 28 4.59 -11.85 -9.73
C ARG A 28 4.59 -11.77 -8.22
N ILE A 29 5.20 -10.72 -7.69
CA ILE A 29 5.12 -10.41 -6.26
C ILE A 29 4.01 -9.38 -6.03
N PHE A 30 2.94 -9.79 -5.39
CA PHE A 30 1.79 -8.93 -5.09
C PHE A 30 2.06 -8.08 -3.85
N VAL A 31 2.56 -6.86 -4.06
CA VAL A 31 2.77 -5.92 -2.97
C VAL A 31 1.42 -5.55 -2.34
N SER A 32 1.28 -5.79 -1.03
CA SER A 32 0.06 -5.48 -0.26
C SER A 32 0.18 -4.16 0.50
N THR A 33 1.34 -3.94 1.13
CA THR A 33 1.64 -2.75 1.94
C THR A 33 2.97 -2.13 1.50
N ILE A 34 3.01 -0.80 1.43
CA ILE A 34 4.26 -0.04 1.32
C ILE A 34 4.38 0.86 2.53
N GLY A 35 5.51 0.78 3.20
CA GLY A 35 5.94 1.72 4.22
C GLY A 35 7.01 2.65 3.67
N VAL A 36 6.92 3.95 3.97
CA VAL A 36 7.95 4.92 3.60
C VAL A 36 8.34 5.73 4.83
N ASP A 37 9.62 5.70 5.16
CA ASP A 37 10.21 6.51 6.23
C ASP A 37 11.35 7.37 5.68
N LEU A 38 11.83 8.32 6.48
CA LEU A 38 12.98 9.15 6.14
C LEU A 38 14.27 8.32 6.27
N HIS A 39 15.14 8.35 5.26
CA HIS A 39 16.50 7.84 5.38
C HIS A 39 17.42 8.99 5.78
N GLU A 40 17.99 8.92 6.98
CA GLU A 40 18.75 10.04 7.58
C GLU A 40 20.21 10.13 7.09
N GLU A 41 20.69 9.17 6.31
CA GLU A 41 22.04 9.25 5.75
C GLU A 41 22.14 10.24 4.59
N SER A 42 23.23 11.01 4.57
CA SER A 42 23.54 11.94 3.50
C SER A 42 23.76 11.21 2.17
N GLY A 43 22.92 11.48 1.18
CA GLY A 43 23.08 10.94 -0.16
C GLY A 43 21.83 11.07 -1.03
N MET A 44 21.85 10.40 -2.18
CA MET A 44 20.70 10.39 -3.10
C MET A 44 19.55 9.49 -2.63
N LYS A 45 19.81 8.60 -1.67
CA LYS A 45 18.84 7.67 -1.09
C LYS A 45 18.22 8.33 0.14
N LYS A 46 17.04 8.91 -0.04
CA LYS A 46 16.40 9.79 0.93
C LYS A 46 15.20 9.17 1.63
N TYR A 47 14.75 8.01 1.15
CA TYR A 47 13.66 7.24 1.72
C TYR A 47 14.16 5.87 2.15
N MET A 48 13.68 5.40 3.29
CA MET A 48 13.69 3.98 3.62
C MET A 48 12.33 3.42 3.21
N VAL A 49 12.30 2.54 2.22
CA VAL A 49 11.05 1.98 1.69
C VAL A 49 10.95 0.52 2.09
N THR A 50 9.87 0.17 2.77
CA THR A 50 9.55 -1.18 3.21
C THR A 50 8.40 -1.74 2.38
N TYR A 51 8.59 -2.93 1.82
CA TYR A 51 7.58 -3.66 1.08
C TYR A 51 7.12 -4.87 1.87
N GLU A 52 5.80 -5.04 1.97
CA GLU A 52 5.15 -6.24 2.49
C GLU A 52 4.42 -6.94 1.34
N TYR A 53 4.59 -8.26 1.23
CA TYR A 53 3.84 -9.08 0.28
C TYR A 53 3.63 -10.50 0.80
N PRO A 54 2.51 -11.16 0.44
CA PRO A 54 2.22 -12.50 0.88
C PRO A 54 3.09 -13.55 0.17
N ASN A 55 3.40 -14.62 0.88
CA ASN A 55 4.06 -15.80 0.32
C ASN A 55 3.04 -16.74 -0.31
N ILE A 56 2.97 -16.76 -1.64
CA ILE A 56 2.03 -17.60 -2.39
C ILE A 56 2.22 -19.11 -2.09
N ASN A 57 3.46 -19.54 -1.82
CA ASN A 57 3.79 -20.94 -1.51
C ASN A 57 3.26 -21.40 -0.15
N ALA A 58 2.99 -20.46 0.76
CA ALA A 58 2.37 -20.71 2.06
C ALA A 58 0.82 -20.69 2.01
N ILE A 59 0.21 -20.40 0.85
CA ILE A 59 -1.23 -20.08 0.72
C ILE A 59 -2.01 -21.19 -0.02
N GLY A 60 -1.37 -22.32 -0.34
CA GLY A 60 -2.00 -23.47 -1.01
C GLY A 60 -2.45 -24.59 -0.07
N LYS A 61 -3.25 -25.55 -0.60
CA LYS A 61 -3.61 -26.80 0.10
C LYS A 61 -2.39 -27.67 0.48
N ASN A 62 -1.24 -27.41 -0.14
CA ASN A 62 0.06 -28.02 0.16
C ASN A 62 1.06 -26.93 0.57
N ALA A 63 0.78 -26.21 1.66
CA ALA A 63 1.71 -25.22 2.19
C ALA A 63 3.03 -25.92 2.58
N THR A 64 4.14 -25.49 1.98
CA THR A 64 5.48 -26.07 2.24
C THR A 64 6.33 -25.17 3.14
N GLU A 65 5.88 -23.94 3.38
CA GLU A 65 6.57 -22.93 4.18
C GLU A 65 5.63 -22.33 5.23
N ASP A 66 6.14 -22.14 6.45
CA ASP A 66 5.40 -21.53 7.57
C ASP A 66 5.32 -19.99 7.47
N GLN A 67 6.26 -19.37 6.75
CA GLN A 67 6.31 -17.91 6.60
C GLN A 67 5.24 -17.43 5.61
N LYS A 68 4.18 -16.80 6.14
CA LYS A 68 3.02 -16.33 5.35
C LYS A 68 3.26 -15.02 4.59
N VAL A 69 4.19 -14.19 5.05
CA VAL A 69 4.43 -12.84 4.55
C VAL A 69 5.92 -12.55 4.54
N TYR A 70 6.39 -11.89 3.48
CA TYR A 70 7.75 -11.36 3.38
C TYR A 70 7.74 -9.86 3.58
N VAL A 71 8.80 -9.37 4.24
CA VAL A 71 9.04 -7.95 4.47
C VAL A 71 10.46 -7.64 4.05
N HIS A 72 10.62 -6.67 3.16
CA HIS A 72 11.92 -6.22 2.68
C HIS A 72 12.02 -4.70 2.71
N SER A 73 13.10 -4.18 3.27
CA SER A 73 13.37 -2.74 3.35
C SER A 73 14.62 -2.39 2.58
N THR A 74 14.60 -1.30 1.82
CA THR A 74 15.79 -0.80 1.13
C THR A 74 15.82 0.73 1.11
N PRO A 75 17.00 1.35 1.27
CA PRO A 75 17.16 2.78 1.07
C PRO A 75 17.16 3.12 -0.43
N ALA A 76 16.37 4.13 -0.82
CA ALA A 76 16.20 4.55 -2.20
C ALA A 76 15.85 6.04 -2.35
N SER A 77 15.93 6.56 -3.57
CA SER A 77 15.54 7.93 -3.92
C SER A 77 14.04 8.09 -4.19
N SER A 78 13.32 6.99 -4.38
CA SER A 78 11.90 6.92 -4.74
C SER A 78 11.33 5.53 -4.45
N ILE A 79 9.99 5.41 -4.40
CA ILE A 79 9.32 4.12 -4.16
C ILE A 79 9.66 3.15 -5.29
N PHE A 80 9.55 3.57 -6.55
CA PHE A 80 9.82 2.70 -7.69
C PHE A 80 11.31 2.37 -7.87
N GLN A 81 12.24 3.23 -7.42
CA GLN A 81 13.65 2.84 -7.35
C GLN A 81 13.88 1.75 -6.30
N ALA A 82 13.27 1.86 -5.12
CA ALA A 82 13.35 0.81 -4.10
C ALA A 82 12.82 -0.53 -4.64
N GLY A 83 11.70 -0.50 -5.36
CA GLY A 83 11.14 -1.68 -6.01
C GLY A 83 12.09 -2.32 -7.02
N ARG A 84 12.77 -1.50 -7.86
CA ARG A 84 13.77 -1.99 -8.82
C ARG A 84 14.99 -2.60 -8.14
N GLU A 85 15.49 -1.97 -7.08
CA GLU A 85 16.62 -2.49 -6.30
C GLU A 85 16.27 -3.87 -5.72
N LEU A 86 15.13 -3.96 -5.05
CA LEU A 86 14.67 -5.21 -4.46
C LEU A 86 14.32 -6.27 -5.50
N SER A 87 13.89 -5.88 -6.71
CA SER A 87 13.64 -6.82 -7.82
C SER A 87 14.89 -7.61 -8.23
N THR A 88 16.10 -7.16 -7.87
CA THR A 88 17.34 -7.91 -8.11
C THR A 88 17.60 -9.01 -7.07
N GLN A 89 16.91 -8.94 -5.93
CA GLN A 89 17.07 -9.84 -4.78
C GLN A 89 15.95 -10.87 -4.68
N VAL A 90 14.90 -10.74 -5.49
CA VAL A 90 13.70 -11.57 -5.47
C VAL A 90 13.47 -12.19 -6.86
N PRO A 91 12.82 -13.37 -6.95
CA PRO A 91 12.71 -14.11 -8.20
C PRO A 91 11.78 -13.48 -9.25
N PHE A 92 10.85 -12.61 -8.83
CA PHE A 92 9.79 -12.09 -9.68
C PHE A 92 9.57 -10.58 -9.51
N PRO A 93 9.11 -9.86 -10.54
CA PRO A 93 8.88 -8.43 -10.47
C PRO A 93 7.72 -8.07 -9.53
N PHE A 94 7.84 -6.91 -8.85
CA PHE A 94 6.75 -6.37 -8.04
C PHE A 94 5.56 -5.93 -8.88
N TYR A 95 4.37 -6.25 -8.37
CA TYR A 95 3.10 -5.94 -8.99
C TYR A 95 2.23 -5.10 -8.05
N TYR A 96 2.17 -3.79 -8.33
CA TYR A 96 1.54 -2.79 -7.45
C TYR A 96 0.01 -2.67 -7.57
N LYS A 97 -0.64 -3.39 -8.51
CA LYS A 97 -2.11 -3.27 -8.65
C LYS A 97 -2.88 -3.79 -7.43
N HIS A 98 -2.24 -4.62 -6.60
CA HIS A 98 -2.79 -5.16 -5.36
C HIS A 98 -2.33 -4.40 -4.12
N LEU A 99 -1.64 -3.27 -4.30
CA LEU A 99 -1.35 -2.37 -3.19
C LEU A 99 -2.67 -1.96 -2.54
N LYS A 100 -2.72 -2.06 -1.21
CA LYS A 100 -3.91 -1.76 -0.40
C LYS A 100 -3.64 -0.66 0.61
N VAL A 101 -2.44 -0.59 1.17
CA VAL A 101 -2.08 0.32 2.25
C VAL A 101 -0.75 0.99 1.97
N LEU A 102 -0.70 2.31 2.17
CA LEU A 102 0.51 3.12 2.24
C LEU A 102 0.66 3.64 3.67
N ILE A 103 1.82 3.40 4.29
CA ILE A 103 2.16 3.91 5.62
C ILE A 103 3.26 4.95 5.47
N LEU A 104 3.02 6.14 6.00
CA LEU A 104 3.99 7.25 6.01
C LEU A 104 4.59 7.37 7.41
N GLY A 105 5.92 7.33 7.49
CA GLY A 105 6.69 7.45 8.73
C GLY A 105 6.55 8.81 9.39
N GLU A 106 6.63 8.84 10.72
CA GLU A 106 6.55 10.07 11.50
C GLU A 106 7.60 11.11 11.06
N LYS A 107 8.84 10.67 10.89
CA LYS A 107 9.94 11.54 10.45
C LYS A 107 9.70 12.08 9.03
N LEU A 108 9.23 11.21 8.14
CA LEU A 108 8.86 11.60 6.78
C LEU A 108 7.73 12.64 6.77
N LEU A 109 6.70 12.45 7.60
CA LEU A 109 5.52 13.31 7.67
C LEU A 109 5.84 14.76 8.07
N ASN A 110 6.96 14.99 8.74
CA ASN A 110 7.45 16.33 9.07
C ASN A 110 8.10 17.07 7.88
N GLU A 111 8.39 16.35 6.78
CA GLU A 111 9.06 16.86 5.57
C GLU A 111 8.08 17.03 4.40
N GLU A 112 7.45 18.20 4.28
CA GLU A 112 6.42 18.54 3.27
C GLU A 112 6.80 18.09 1.84
N LYS A 113 7.99 18.48 1.37
CA LYS A 113 8.44 18.19 0.01
C LYS A 113 8.56 16.69 -0.25
N MET A 114 8.97 15.95 0.78
CA MET A 114 9.22 14.52 0.71
C MET A 114 7.93 13.73 0.69
N VAL A 115 6.95 14.12 1.52
CA VAL A 115 5.59 13.56 1.52
C VAL A 115 4.89 13.83 0.19
N ARG A 116 4.97 15.07 -0.31
CA ARG A 116 4.38 15.43 -1.60
C ARG A 116 4.96 14.60 -2.74
N GLN A 117 6.27 14.40 -2.77
CA GLN A 117 6.91 13.58 -3.80
C GLN A 117 6.43 12.12 -3.77
N VAL A 118 6.28 11.53 -2.58
CA VAL A 118 5.77 10.16 -2.41
C VAL A 118 4.34 10.04 -2.96
N ILE A 119 3.47 10.99 -2.62
CA ILE A 119 2.07 11.01 -3.08
C ILE A 119 1.99 11.25 -4.59
N ASP A 120 2.77 12.18 -5.13
CA ASP A 120 2.80 12.50 -6.56
C ASP A 120 3.30 11.31 -7.39
N GLU A 121 4.31 10.58 -6.89
CA GLU A 121 4.85 9.38 -7.52
C GLU A 121 3.76 8.30 -7.67
N LEU A 122 3.03 8.00 -6.58
CA LEU A 122 1.95 7.01 -6.60
C LEU A 122 0.74 7.47 -7.44
N ASN A 123 0.42 8.76 -7.46
CA ASN A 123 -0.70 9.30 -8.23
C ASN A 123 -0.46 9.29 -9.75
N ARG A 124 0.80 9.45 -10.17
CA ARG A 124 1.21 9.44 -11.58
C ARG A 124 1.27 8.04 -12.19
N ASP A 125 1.47 7.01 -11.37
CA ASP A 125 1.51 5.63 -11.86
C ASP A 125 0.12 5.10 -12.21
N THR A 126 -0.02 4.53 -13.40
CA THR A 126 -1.31 4.04 -13.93
C THR A 126 -1.68 2.64 -13.43
N LYS A 127 -0.74 1.93 -12.79
CA LYS A 127 -0.92 0.58 -12.27
C LYS A 127 -1.31 0.61 -10.79
N VAL A 128 -0.92 1.64 -10.04
CA VAL A 128 -1.33 1.80 -8.64
C VAL A 128 -2.82 2.16 -8.56
N ASN A 129 -3.56 1.45 -7.70
CA ASN A 129 -4.94 1.80 -7.42
C ASN A 129 -4.98 3.06 -6.53
N LYS A 130 -5.73 4.08 -6.92
CA LYS A 130 -5.84 5.33 -6.15
C LYS A 130 -6.77 5.23 -4.93
N ASN A 131 -7.46 4.10 -4.77
CA ASN A 131 -8.27 3.78 -3.59
C ASN A 131 -7.49 3.08 -2.48
N ILE A 132 -6.15 3.06 -2.54
CA ILE A 132 -5.33 2.61 -1.42
C ILE A 132 -5.57 3.46 -0.18
N GLN A 133 -5.53 2.83 0.98
CA GLN A 133 -5.64 3.50 2.27
C GLN A 133 -4.30 4.12 2.66
N ILE A 134 -4.32 5.33 3.21
CA ILE A 134 -3.12 5.99 3.72
C ILE A 134 -3.16 5.99 5.24
N LEU A 135 -2.04 5.68 5.88
CA LEU A 135 -1.86 5.71 7.33
C LEU A 135 -0.64 6.54 7.70
N ALA A 136 -0.73 7.25 8.82
CA ALA A 136 0.40 7.89 9.47
C ALA A 136 0.93 7.01 10.59
N ALA A 137 2.19 6.64 10.52
CA ALA A 137 2.90 5.98 11.60
C ALA A 137 3.27 7.00 12.67
N GLU A 138 2.88 6.74 13.91
CA GLU A 138 3.50 7.35 15.09
C GLU A 138 4.57 6.37 15.58
N GLY A 139 5.84 6.73 15.41
CA GLY A 139 6.99 5.82 15.50
C GLY A 139 7.51 5.30 14.16
N LYS A 140 8.28 4.20 14.22
CA LYS A 140 8.96 3.61 13.04
C LYS A 140 8.02 2.77 12.21
N VAL A 141 8.07 2.95 10.90
CA VAL A 141 7.25 2.19 9.95
C VAL A 141 7.57 0.69 9.95
N SER A 142 8.85 0.34 10.15
CA SER A 142 9.29 -1.06 10.27
C SER A 142 8.55 -1.81 11.36
N ASP A 143 8.33 -1.17 12.50
CA ASP A 143 7.79 -1.80 13.70
C ASP A 143 6.29 -2.08 13.49
N ILE A 144 5.58 -1.17 12.80
CA ILE A 144 4.17 -1.35 12.42
C ILE A 144 3.99 -2.50 11.43
N ILE A 145 4.85 -2.58 10.41
CA ILE A 145 4.77 -3.65 9.42
C ILE A 145 5.10 -5.00 10.07
N ASN A 146 6.12 -5.06 10.92
CA ASN A 146 6.47 -6.28 11.64
C ASN A 146 5.34 -6.73 12.60
N ALA A 147 4.74 -5.82 13.37
CA ALA A 147 3.58 -6.11 14.20
C ALA A 147 2.36 -6.57 13.36
N ASN A 148 2.20 -6.04 12.15
CA ASN A 148 1.17 -6.51 11.21
C ASN A 148 1.42 -7.95 10.77
N VAL A 149 2.66 -8.32 10.47
CA VAL A 149 3.04 -9.70 10.11
C VAL A 149 2.75 -10.69 11.23
N ILE A 150 3.11 -10.35 12.48
CA ILE A 150 2.83 -11.19 13.66
C ILE A 150 1.32 -11.44 13.81
N ARG A 151 0.50 -10.43 13.53
CA ARG A 151 -0.96 -10.51 13.65
C ARG A 151 -1.63 -11.13 12.41
N ALA A 152 -0.97 -11.15 11.27
CA ALA A 152 -1.54 -11.60 10.00
C ALA A 152 -1.76 -13.11 9.97
N GLN A 153 -2.92 -13.55 10.46
CA GLN A 153 -3.42 -14.90 10.22
C GLN A 153 -3.91 -15.12 8.78
N THR A 154 -4.09 -14.05 8.00
CA THR A 154 -4.65 -14.05 6.64
C THR A 154 -3.81 -13.20 5.67
N THR A 155 -3.87 -13.57 4.40
CA THR A 155 -3.15 -12.95 3.27
C THR A 155 -3.56 -11.50 2.99
N ASP A 156 -4.77 -11.11 3.38
CA ASP A 156 -5.36 -9.84 2.94
C ASP A 156 -4.82 -8.59 3.65
N GLY A 157 -3.87 -8.78 4.57
CA GLY A 157 -3.32 -7.73 5.42
C GLY A 157 -4.36 -7.29 6.45
N VAL A 158 -4.16 -7.67 7.72
CA VAL A 158 -5.09 -7.32 8.81
C VAL A 158 -5.22 -5.80 8.93
N LEU A 159 -4.18 -5.07 8.53
CA LEU A 159 -4.18 -3.60 8.53
C LEU A 159 -5.20 -3.02 7.53
N TYR A 160 -5.29 -3.54 6.30
CA TYR A 160 -6.27 -3.07 5.32
C TYR A 160 -7.71 -3.37 5.76
N SER A 161 -7.97 -4.59 6.24
CA SER A 161 -9.31 -4.97 6.69
C SER A 161 -9.73 -4.19 7.93
N THR A 162 -8.80 -3.90 8.84
CA THR A 162 -9.03 -3.00 9.99
C THR A 162 -9.50 -1.63 9.50
N VAL A 163 -8.72 -0.98 8.63
CA VAL A 163 -9.02 0.37 8.12
C VAL A 163 -10.32 0.42 7.32
N LYS A 164 -10.56 -0.59 6.46
CA LYS A 164 -11.76 -0.66 5.63
C LYS A 164 -13.04 -0.89 6.44
N ASN A 165 -12.97 -1.65 7.54
CA ASN A 165 -14.14 -2.02 8.34
C ASN A 165 -14.55 -0.96 9.36
N ASN A 166 -13.96 0.23 9.34
CA ASN A 166 -14.20 1.31 10.31
C ASN A 166 -15.59 1.99 10.23
N ARG A 167 -16.59 1.37 9.61
CA ARG A 167 -17.89 2.02 9.39
C ARG A 167 -18.69 2.32 10.67
N THR A 168 -18.26 1.83 11.84
CA THR A 168 -19.06 1.90 13.07
C THR A 168 -18.34 2.45 14.31
N SER A 169 -17.02 2.68 14.27
CA SER A 169 -16.29 2.92 15.53
C SER A 169 -16.02 4.40 15.85
N GLY A 170 -15.97 5.29 14.85
CA GLY A 170 -15.59 6.70 15.03
C GLY A 170 -14.17 6.93 15.58
N LYS A 171 -13.39 5.86 15.78
CA LYS A 171 -12.07 5.91 16.42
C LYS A 171 -11.01 6.58 15.55
N TYR A 172 -11.18 6.52 14.24
CA TYR A 172 -10.35 7.20 13.24
C TYR A 172 -11.20 7.52 12.01
N THR A 173 -10.69 8.35 11.10
CA THR A 173 -11.35 8.65 9.82
C THR A 173 -10.54 8.02 8.69
N ALA A 174 -11.04 6.95 8.08
CA ALA A 174 -10.37 6.27 6.96
C ALA A 174 -10.19 7.24 5.78
N GLN A 175 -9.03 7.20 5.14
CA GLN A 175 -8.70 8.11 4.04
C GLN A 175 -7.95 7.37 2.93
N THR A 176 -8.37 7.63 1.69
CA THR A 176 -7.73 7.07 0.49
C THR A 176 -6.71 8.03 -0.10
N LEU A 177 -5.84 7.54 -0.99
CA LEU A 177 -4.94 8.41 -1.77
C LEU A 177 -5.71 9.48 -2.55
N THR A 178 -6.78 9.10 -3.27
CA THR A 178 -7.65 10.08 -3.96
C THR A 178 -8.26 11.09 -3.01
N GLY A 179 -8.75 10.64 -1.85
CA GLY A 179 -9.37 11.51 -0.84
C GLY A 179 -8.38 12.50 -0.23
N LEU A 180 -7.16 12.04 0.07
CA LEU A 180 -6.07 12.87 0.57
C LEU A 180 -5.68 13.95 -0.44
N ILE A 181 -5.46 13.57 -1.70
CA ILE A 181 -5.08 14.51 -2.76
C ILE A 181 -6.16 15.58 -2.92
N SER A 182 -7.42 15.15 -3.05
CA SER A 182 -8.54 16.07 -3.19
C SER A 182 -8.65 17.01 -1.99
N ALA A 183 -8.56 16.50 -0.77
CA ALA A 183 -8.65 17.32 0.44
C ALA A 183 -7.50 18.35 0.56
N LEU A 184 -6.27 17.96 0.18
CA LEU A 184 -5.13 18.88 0.17
C LEU A 184 -5.24 19.92 -0.95
N ASP A 185 -5.74 19.55 -2.13
CA ASP A 185 -5.91 20.49 -3.26
C ASP A 185 -7.02 21.52 -2.97
N PHE A 186 -8.14 21.10 -2.36
CA PHE A 186 -9.27 21.99 -2.10
C PHE A 186 -9.15 22.79 -0.80
N ALA A 187 -8.75 22.14 0.30
CA ALA A 187 -8.78 22.73 1.63
C ALA A 187 -7.38 23.01 2.20
N GLY A 188 -6.31 22.50 1.57
CA GLY A 188 -4.94 22.58 2.10
C GLY A 188 -4.73 21.76 3.37
N ALA A 189 -5.73 21.00 3.83
CA ALA A 189 -5.67 20.22 5.06
C ALA A 189 -6.50 18.94 4.98
N THR A 190 -6.01 17.88 5.61
CA THR A 190 -6.68 16.59 5.70
C THR A 190 -6.33 15.89 7.02
N VAL A 191 -7.15 14.94 7.42
CA VAL A 191 -6.83 14.01 8.51
C VAL A 191 -6.64 12.64 7.89
N ILE A 192 -5.56 11.95 8.26
CA ILE A 192 -5.35 10.53 7.93
C ILE A 192 -5.34 9.69 9.22
N PRO A 193 -5.74 8.42 9.19
CA PRO A 193 -5.68 7.56 10.37
C PRO A 193 -4.24 7.44 10.89
N ARG A 194 -4.11 7.46 12.20
CA ARG A 194 -2.86 7.21 12.90
C ARG A 194 -2.76 5.74 13.30
N VAL A 195 -1.58 5.17 13.13
CA VAL A 195 -1.24 3.81 13.56
C VAL A 195 -0.05 3.85 14.52
N THR A 196 -0.21 3.19 15.66
CA THR A 196 0.80 3.04 16.72
C THR A 196 1.10 1.57 16.96
N VAL A 197 2.24 1.29 17.58
CA VAL A 197 2.62 -0.06 18.03
C VAL A 197 2.86 -0.04 19.53
N GLU A 198 2.24 -0.99 20.23
CA GLU A 198 2.45 -1.26 21.64
C GLU A 198 2.84 -2.74 21.79
N GLY A 199 4.12 -2.99 22.07
CA GLY A 199 4.67 -4.35 22.05
C GLY A 199 4.56 -4.98 20.65
N ASP A 200 3.96 -6.16 20.55
CA ASP A 200 3.75 -6.87 19.28
C ASP A 200 2.40 -6.57 18.61
N ARG A 201 1.66 -5.57 19.11
CA ARG A 201 0.32 -5.23 18.61
C ARG A 201 0.29 -3.82 18.08
N TYR A 202 -0.15 -3.68 16.83
CA TYR A 202 -0.51 -2.37 16.31
C TYR A 202 -1.96 -2.00 16.68
N SER A 203 -2.20 -0.70 16.80
CA SER A 203 -3.51 -0.10 17.01
C SER A 203 -3.71 1.03 16.00
N VAL A 204 -4.90 1.12 15.40
CA VAL A 204 -5.28 2.24 14.54
C VAL A 204 -6.29 3.08 15.30
N SER A 205 -5.89 4.28 15.71
CA SER A 205 -6.70 5.15 16.55
C SER A 205 -6.31 6.62 16.41
N GLY A 206 -7.32 7.50 16.46
CA GLY A 206 -7.17 8.93 16.29
C GLY A 206 -6.89 9.32 14.85
N GLY A 207 -6.09 10.36 14.66
CA GLY A 207 -5.72 10.85 13.34
C GLY A 207 -4.43 11.67 13.34
N CYS A 208 -3.90 11.90 12.15
CA CYS A 208 -2.79 12.77 11.87
C CYS A 208 -3.32 13.94 11.03
N LEU A 209 -3.29 15.14 11.59
CA LEU A 209 -3.66 16.35 10.88
C LEU A 209 -2.49 16.78 9.99
N LEU A 210 -2.74 16.71 8.69
CA LEU A 210 -1.85 17.18 7.65
C LEU A 210 -2.32 18.54 7.14
N LYS A 211 -1.40 19.50 7.04
CA LYS A 211 -1.61 20.77 6.35
C LYS A 211 -0.51 20.95 5.32
N ASN A 212 -0.87 21.17 4.05
CA ASN A 212 0.07 21.26 2.94
C ASN A 212 1.11 20.13 2.95
N TYR A 213 0.68 18.87 3.00
CA TYR A 213 1.55 17.69 3.05
C TYR A 213 2.49 17.60 4.28
N LYS A 214 2.36 18.48 5.27
CA LYS A 214 3.15 18.45 6.50
C LYS A 214 2.29 18.07 7.69
N HIS A 215 2.83 17.23 8.55
CA HIS A 215 2.25 16.95 9.86
C HIS A 215 2.24 18.19 10.74
N VAL A 216 1.08 18.45 11.36
CA VAL A 216 0.85 19.58 12.26
C VAL A 216 0.53 19.10 13.66
N ALA A 217 -0.35 18.10 13.79
CA ALA A 217 -0.79 17.60 15.08
C ALA A 217 -1.33 16.17 14.98
N TRP A 218 -1.18 15.44 16.07
CA TRP A 218 -1.90 14.20 16.32
C TRP A 218 -3.26 14.52 16.95
N LEU A 219 -4.29 13.81 16.51
CA LEU A 219 -5.63 13.85 17.07
C LEU A 219 -5.86 12.57 17.86
N ASP A 220 -6.39 12.70 19.07
CA ASP A 220 -6.83 11.55 19.84
C ASP A 220 -8.15 10.96 19.29
N GLU A 221 -8.63 9.85 19.88
CA GLU A 221 -9.89 9.23 19.45
C GLU A 221 -11.11 10.13 19.65
N LYS A 222 -11.13 10.97 20.70
CA LYS A 222 -12.25 11.85 21.02
C LYS A 222 -12.31 13.04 20.07
N GLU A 223 -11.17 13.66 19.80
CA GLU A 223 -10.99 14.75 18.84
C GLU A 223 -11.34 14.27 17.43
N ASN A 224 -10.83 13.10 17.02
CA ASN A 224 -11.21 12.52 15.73
C ASN A 224 -12.72 12.27 15.67
N ARG A 225 -13.31 11.65 16.71
CA ARG A 225 -14.75 11.39 16.74
C ARG A 225 -15.57 12.68 16.67
N GLY A 226 -15.16 13.72 17.39
CA GLY A 226 -15.78 15.04 17.33
C GLY A 226 -15.72 15.64 15.92
N LEU A 227 -14.58 15.53 15.24
CA LEU A 227 -14.42 15.96 13.86
C LEU A 227 -15.31 15.13 12.90
N SER A 228 -15.37 13.82 13.07
CA SER A 228 -16.22 12.95 12.27
C SER A 228 -17.71 13.26 12.49
N PHE A 229 -18.11 13.62 13.70
CA PHE A 229 -19.48 14.05 14.02
C PHE A 229 -19.85 15.35 13.30
N VAL A 230 -18.99 16.37 13.36
CA VAL A 230 -19.19 17.64 12.64
C VAL A 230 -19.27 17.42 11.11
N ARG A 231 -18.57 16.41 10.60
CA ARG A 231 -18.59 16.04 9.17
C ARG A 231 -19.73 15.10 8.77
N GLY A 232 -20.58 14.68 9.72
CA GLY A 232 -21.67 13.73 9.47
C GLY A 232 -21.19 12.33 9.06
N GLN A 233 -19.99 11.93 9.48
CA GLN A 233 -19.36 10.64 9.14
C GLN A 233 -19.61 9.56 10.19
N VAL A 234 -20.15 9.92 11.35
CA VAL A 234 -20.49 9.03 12.46
C VAL A 234 -21.87 9.43 12.96
N GLU A 235 -22.75 8.44 13.11
CA GLU A 235 -24.07 8.57 13.76
C GLU A 235 -23.97 8.35 15.27
#